data_AF-A0A3M0XUA2-F1
#
_entry.id   AF-A0A3M0XUA2-F1
#
_cell.length_a   1.000
_cell.length_b   1.000
_cell.length_c   1.000
_cell.angle_alpha   90.00
_cell.angle_beta   90.00
_cell.angle_gamma   90.00
#
_symmetry.space_group_name_H-M   'P 1'
#
loop_
_entity.id
_entity.type
_entity.pdbx_description
1 polymer ?
#
loop_
_entity_poly.entity_id
_entity_poly.type
_entity_poly.pdbx_seq_one_letter_code
_entity_poly.pdbx_strand_id
1 'polypeptide(L)'
;KRESKGKAAAKGQELKEVRLGRSIKVDPHDIAIRVERAKKFLLQGHKVLLVQQFRGREMMHRRLGEEIIRSVIEQLDGLGKPEGAPRIAGRRMSLLVNPDRARVEAYKRKLEQEQSRAAADQEQDKRDEVEQQPSDHGAEAASGADERDALAGDRSAPSVDGQTASPAAQAASTAAASHSEG
;
A
#
# COMPACT_ATOMS: atom_id res chain seq x y z
N LYS A 1 44.71 -14.11 20.53
CA LYS A 1 44.05 -15.14 19.69
C LYS A 1 42.80 -14.50 19.10
N ARG A 2 42.64 -14.44 17.76
CA ARG A 2 41.81 -13.40 17.09
C ARG A 2 40.82 -14.03 16.10
N GLU A 3 40.01 -14.97 16.58
CA GLU A 3 39.27 -15.92 15.72
C GLU A 3 37.82 -16.13 16.17
N SER A 4 36.90 -15.35 15.59
CA SER A 4 35.47 -15.71 15.43
C SER A 4 34.64 -14.66 14.66
N LYS A 5 35.25 -13.89 13.74
CA LYS A 5 34.46 -13.16 12.73
C LYS A 5 34.02 -14.13 11.64
N GLY A 6 32.74 -14.11 11.26
CA GLY A 6 32.34 -14.49 9.91
C GLY A 6 31.60 -15.82 9.69
N LYS A 7 30.91 -16.39 10.69
CA LYS A 7 29.70 -17.19 10.35
C LYS A 7 28.50 -16.26 10.29
N ALA A 8 28.42 -15.48 9.20
CA ALA A 8 27.20 -14.77 8.86
C ALA A 8 26.09 -15.83 8.76
N ALA A 9 25.06 -15.72 9.61
CA ALA A 9 24.02 -16.72 9.71
C ALA A 9 23.36 -16.87 8.33
N ALA A 10 23.59 -18.02 7.67
CA ALA A 10 22.99 -18.30 6.38
C ALA A 10 21.47 -18.22 6.55
N LYS A 11 20.82 -17.25 5.91
CA LYS A 11 19.37 -17.04 6.02
C LYS A 11 18.67 -18.33 5.63
N GLY A 12 18.11 -19.01 6.63
CA GLY A 12 17.53 -20.35 6.46
C GLY A 12 16.41 -20.33 5.44
N GLN A 13 16.47 -21.23 4.45
CA GLN A 13 15.43 -21.33 3.43
C GLN A 13 14.20 -22.07 3.99
N GLU A 14 13.41 -21.37 4.79
CA GLU A 14 12.11 -21.87 5.26
C GLU A 14 11.10 -22.02 4.10
N LEU A 15 10.11 -22.89 4.31
CA LEU A 15 8.96 -23.07 3.43
C LEU A 15 7.78 -22.22 3.94
N LYS A 16 7.36 -21.22 3.16
CA LYS A 16 6.23 -20.34 3.48
C LYS A 16 4.99 -20.76 2.69
N GLU A 17 3.87 -21.02 3.37
CA GLU A 17 2.58 -21.31 2.72
C GLU A 17 1.84 -20.00 2.37
N VAL A 18 1.39 -19.86 1.11
CA VAL A 18 0.57 -18.74 0.64
C VAL A 18 -0.74 -19.30 0.10
N ARG A 19 -1.85 -19.01 0.78
CA ARG A 19 -3.18 -19.49 0.40
C ARG A 19 -3.85 -18.53 -0.57
N LEU A 20 -4.08 -18.95 -1.82
CA LEU A 20 -4.67 -18.14 -2.88
C LEU A 20 -6.17 -17.88 -2.70
N GLY A 21 -6.89 -18.80 -2.07
CA GLY A 21 -8.34 -18.68 -1.86
C GLY A 21 -8.90 -19.71 -0.88
N ARG A 22 -10.08 -19.40 -0.30
CA ARG A 22 -10.95 -20.38 0.40
C ARG A 22 -12.11 -20.88 -0.48
N SER A 23 -12.29 -20.26 -1.63
CA SER A 23 -13.31 -20.51 -2.66
C SER A 23 -12.64 -20.33 -4.02
N ILE A 24 -13.26 -20.84 -5.08
CA ILE A 24 -12.75 -20.67 -6.44
C ILE A 24 -13.01 -19.28 -7.02
N LYS A 25 -14.02 -18.57 -6.49
CA LYS A 25 -14.33 -17.19 -6.85
C LYS A 25 -13.50 -16.25 -5.98
N VAL A 26 -12.19 -16.20 -6.24
CA VAL A 26 -11.29 -15.22 -5.61
C VAL A 26 -11.31 -13.95 -6.45
N ASP A 27 -11.36 -12.79 -5.79
CA ASP A 27 -11.29 -11.51 -6.48
C ASP A 27 -9.86 -11.24 -7.03
N PRO A 28 -9.69 -10.63 -8.22
CA PRO A 28 -8.37 -10.33 -8.78
C PRO A 28 -7.46 -9.49 -7.87
N HIS A 29 -8.03 -8.54 -7.11
CA HIS A 29 -7.28 -7.73 -6.13
C HIS A 29 -6.75 -8.61 -4.98
N ASP A 30 -7.59 -9.53 -4.50
CA ASP A 30 -7.25 -10.52 -3.49
C ASP A 30 -6.13 -11.47 -3.95
N ILE A 31 -6.06 -11.77 -5.25
CA ILE A 31 -4.95 -12.53 -5.85
C ILE A 31 -3.69 -11.67 -5.88
N ALA A 32 -3.77 -10.42 -6.33
CA ALA A 32 -2.62 -9.50 -6.44
C ALA A 32 -1.88 -9.30 -5.09
N ILE A 33 -2.61 -9.06 -3.99
CA ILE A 33 -2.04 -8.94 -2.63
C ILE A 33 -1.25 -10.21 -2.25
N ARG A 34 -1.74 -11.39 -2.66
CA ARG A 34 -1.14 -12.68 -2.32
C ARG A 34 0.05 -13.01 -3.22
N VAL A 35 0.01 -12.58 -4.48
CA VAL A 35 1.16 -12.58 -5.40
C VAL A 35 2.28 -11.70 -4.82
N GLU A 36 1.99 -10.48 -4.37
CA GLU A 36 2.99 -9.63 -3.72
C GLU A 36 3.61 -10.29 -2.49
N ARG A 37 2.80 -10.95 -1.65
CA ARG A 37 3.29 -11.69 -0.50
C ARG A 37 4.21 -12.84 -0.90
N ALA A 38 3.87 -13.57 -1.97
CA ALA A 38 4.73 -14.60 -2.55
C ALA A 38 6.05 -14.00 -3.10
N LYS A 39 6.00 -12.88 -3.82
CA LYS A 39 7.18 -12.13 -4.29
C LYS A 39 8.09 -11.75 -3.12
N LYS A 40 7.54 -11.18 -2.05
CA LYS A 40 8.27 -10.81 -0.82
C LYS A 40 8.99 -12.01 -0.18
N PHE A 41 8.37 -13.20 -0.14
CA PHE A 41 9.02 -14.42 0.35
C PHE A 41 10.11 -14.96 -0.59
N LEU A 42 9.89 -14.96 -1.91
CA LEU A 42 10.92 -15.38 -2.88
C LEU A 42 12.13 -14.44 -2.83
N LEU A 43 11.91 -13.13 -2.69
CA LEU A 43 12.98 -12.13 -2.49
C LEU A 43 13.77 -12.38 -1.21
N GLN A 44 13.14 -12.84 -0.13
CA GLN A 44 13.83 -13.22 1.10
C GLN A 44 14.64 -14.54 0.95
N GLY A 45 14.46 -15.27 -0.16
CA GLY A 45 15.14 -16.55 -0.43
C GLY A 45 14.41 -17.76 0.14
N HIS A 46 13.14 -17.61 0.53
CA HIS A 46 12.28 -18.68 1.02
C HIS A 46 11.61 -19.44 -0.13
N LYS A 47 11.28 -20.71 0.10
CA LYS A 47 10.43 -21.49 -0.80
C LYS A 47 8.97 -21.14 -0.54
N VAL A 48 8.15 -21.04 -1.59
CA VAL A 48 6.73 -20.70 -1.46
C VAL A 48 5.87 -21.89 -1.87
N LEU A 49 5.03 -22.38 -0.96
CA LEU A 49 3.96 -23.31 -1.28
C LEU A 49 2.70 -22.51 -1.57
N LEU A 50 2.36 -22.37 -2.85
CA LEU A 50 1.07 -21.84 -3.27
C LEU A 50 -0.01 -22.86 -2.99
N VAL A 51 -1.13 -22.44 -2.40
CA VAL A 51 -2.20 -23.32 -1.94
C VAL A 51 -3.57 -22.76 -2.32
N GLN A 52 -4.33 -23.48 -3.14
CA GLN A 52 -5.75 -23.23 -3.36
C GLN A 52 -6.58 -24.26 -2.57
N GLN A 53 -7.58 -23.79 -1.82
CA GLN A 53 -8.53 -24.64 -1.10
C GLN A 53 -9.89 -24.63 -1.81
N PHE A 54 -10.52 -25.81 -1.91
CA PHE A 54 -11.86 -25.96 -2.47
C PHE A 54 -12.88 -26.28 -1.37
N ARG A 55 -14.04 -25.62 -1.42
CA ARG A 55 -15.25 -26.07 -0.71
C ARG A 55 -15.81 -27.29 -1.45
N GLY A 56 -16.56 -28.17 -0.75
CA GLY A 56 -16.91 -29.49 -1.28
C GLY A 56 -17.53 -29.48 -2.68
N ARG A 57 -18.47 -28.55 -2.94
CA ARG A 57 -19.13 -28.38 -4.24
C ARG A 57 -18.23 -27.79 -5.35
N GLU A 58 -17.10 -27.19 -4.99
CA GLU A 58 -16.16 -26.56 -5.93
C GLU A 58 -15.14 -27.56 -6.48
N MET A 59 -15.08 -28.80 -5.95
CA MET A 59 -14.15 -29.85 -6.41
C MET A 59 -14.33 -30.24 -7.89
N MET A 60 -15.50 -29.98 -8.47
CA MET A 60 -15.74 -30.16 -9.91
C MET A 60 -14.97 -29.14 -10.77
N HIS A 61 -14.66 -27.98 -10.21
CA HIS A 61 -14.07 -26.83 -10.91
C HIS A 61 -12.53 -26.81 -10.82
N ARG A 62 -11.88 -27.98 -10.76
CA ARG A 62 -10.41 -28.10 -10.66
C ARG A 62 -9.65 -27.27 -11.69
N ARG A 63 -10.15 -27.20 -12.93
CA ARG A 63 -9.56 -26.40 -14.04
C ARG A 63 -9.41 -24.92 -13.68
N LEU A 64 -10.45 -24.30 -13.11
CA LEU A 64 -10.39 -22.90 -12.67
C LEU A 64 -9.33 -22.70 -11.56
N GLY A 65 -9.11 -23.71 -10.71
CA GLY A 65 -8.05 -23.68 -9.69
C GLY A 65 -6.64 -23.79 -10.29
N GLU A 66 -6.49 -24.58 -11.36
CA GLU A 66 -5.25 -24.69 -12.14
C GLU A 66 -4.95 -23.40 -12.90
N GLU A 67 -5.98 -22.74 -13.46
CA GLU A 67 -5.87 -21.43 -14.12
C GLU A 67 -5.45 -20.32 -13.14
N ILE A 68 -6.06 -20.25 -11.95
CA ILE A 68 -5.65 -19.30 -10.89
C ILE A 68 -4.18 -19.53 -10.49
N ILE A 69 -3.77 -20.77 -10.25
CA ILE A 69 -2.37 -21.08 -9.93
C ILE A 69 -1.45 -20.71 -11.11
N ARG A 70 -1.84 -20.97 -12.35
CA ARG A 70 -1.05 -20.62 -13.55
C ARG A 70 -0.84 -19.11 -13.67
N SER A 71 -1.90 -18.31 -13.57
CA SER A 71 -1.80 -16.84 -13.58
C SER A 71 -0.89 -16.31 -12.47
N VAL A 72 -0.90 -16.94 -11.29
CA VAL A 72 0.03 -16.60 -10.21
C VAL A 72 1.48 -16.97 -10.55
N ILE A 73 1.75 -18.11 -11.21
CA ILE A 73 3.10 -18.47 -11.67
C ILE A 73 3.61 -17.45 -12.69
N GLU A 74 2.80 -17.08 -13.67
CA GLU A 74 3.16 -16.09 -14.71
C GLU A 74 3.57 -14.75 -14.09
N GLN A 75 2.83 -14.29 -13.07
CA GLN A 75 3.19 -13.08 -12.32
C GLN A 75 4.45 -13.23 -11.43
N LEU A 76 4.99 -14.44 -11.26
CA LEU A 76 6.16 -14.78 -10.45
C LEU A 76 7.39 -15.23 -11.28
N ASP A 77 7.28 -15.39 -12.60
CA ASP A 77 8.31 -15.98 -13.48
C ASP A 77 9.67 -15.25 -13.44
N GLY A 78 9.67 -13.97 -13.05
CA GLY A 78 10.88 -13.19 -12.82
C GLY A 78 11.69 -13.56 -11.55
N LEU A 79 11.10 -14.23 -10.55
CA LEU A 79 11.69 -14.40 -9.21
C LEU A 79 11.77 -15.86 -8.72
N GLY A 80 10.92 -16.75 -9.24
CA GLY A 80 10.86 -18.14 -8.78
C GLY A 80 10.60 -19.11 -9.92
N LYS A 81 11.08 -20.35 -9.74
CA LYS A 81 10.87 -21.47 -10.66
C LYS A 81 9.88 -22.46 -10.03
N PRO A 82 8.76 -22.80 -10.69
CA PRO A 82 7.87 -23.85 -10.21
C PRO A 82 8.58 -25.21 -10.26
N GLU A 83 8.33 -26.07 -9.28
CA GLU A 83 8.92 -27.42 -9.21
C GLU A 83 8.27 -28.42 -10.18
N GLY A 84 7.08 -28.10 -10.70
CA GLY A 84 6.36 -28.95 -11.66
C GLY A 84 4.89 -28.55 -11.80
N ALA A 85 4.03 -29.54 -12.08
CA ALA A 85 2.58 -29.34 -12.15
C ALA A 85 1.91 -29.19 -10.76
N PRO A 86 0.78 -28.48 -10.64
CA PRO A 86 0.02 -28.39 -9.40
C PRO A 86 -0.42 -29.78 -8.89
N ARG A 87 -0.09 -30.11 -7.64
CA ARG A 87 -0.48 -31.38 -7.01
C ARG A 87 -1.77 -31.21 -6.22
N ILE A 88 -2.64 -32.22 -6.26
CA ILE A 88 -3.93 -32.20 -5.56
C ILE A 88 -3.91 -33.24 -4.43
N ALA A 89 -4.14 -32.77 -3.20
CA ALA A 89 -4.22 -33.56 -1.99
C ALA A 89 -5.59 -33.33 -1.34
N GLY A 90 -6.54 -34.24 -1.62
CA GLY A 90 -7.93 -34.12 -1.17
C GLY A 90 -8.57 -32.83 -1.67
N ARG A 91 -8.97 -31.95 -0.75
CA ARG A 91 -9.63 -30.65 -1.03
C ARG A 91 -8.67 -29.47 -1.21
N ARG A 92 -7.39 -29.75 -1.42
CA ARG A 92 -6.31 -28.77 -1.54
C ARG A 92 -5.52 -29.02 -2.81
N MET A 93 -5.32 -27.99 -3.63
CA MET A 93 -4.34 -28.00 -4.71
C MET A 93 -3.16 -27.13 -4.29
N SER A 94 -1.95 -27.60 -4.53
CA SER A 94 -0.74 -26.91 -4.10
C SER A 94 0.41 -27.07 -5.08
N LEU A 95 1.21 -26.02 -5.21
CA LEU A 95 2.41 -26.00 -6.04
C LEU A 95 3.57 -25.40 -5.26
N LEU A 96 4.74 -26.04 -5.33
CA LEU A 96 5.98 -25.48 -4.79
C LEU A 96 6.66 -24.58 -5.83
N VAL A 97 7.05 -23.38 -5.40
CA VAL A 97 7.88 -22.44 -6.15
C VAL A 97 9.20 -22.25 -5.39
N ASN A 98 10.31 -22.56 -6.05
CA ASN A 98 11.66 -22.38 -5.51
C ASN A 98 12.19 -20.99 -5.95
N PRO A 99 12.86 -20.22 -5.07
CA PRO A 99 13.42 -18.92 -5.43
C PRO A 99 14.65 -19.07 -6.34
N ASP A 100 14.70 -18.30 -7.43
CA ASP A 100 15.90 -18.23 -8.27
C ASP A 100 16.85 -17.18 -7.68
N ARG A 101 17.90 -17.64 -6.98
CA ARG A 101 18.84 -16.76 -6.27
C ARG A 101 19.45 -15.70 -7.19
N ALA A 102 19.85 -16.07 -8.41
CA ALA A 102 20.48 -15.15 -9.36
C ALA A 102 19.53 -14.04 -9.81
N ARG A 103 18.27 -14.39 -10.12
CA ARG A 103 17.24 -13.39 -10.49
C ARG A 103 16.82 -12.53 -9.29
N VAL A 104 16.68 -13.12 -8.11
CA VAL A 104 16.33 -12.44 -6.85
C VAL A 104 17.40 -11.41 -6.44
N GLU A 105 18.69 -11.74 -6.56
CA GLU A 105 19.79 -10.83 -6.27
C GLU A 105 19.86 -9.68 -7.28
N ALA A 106 19.68 -9.96 -8.58
CA ALA A 106 19.59 -8.92 -9.60
C ALA A 106 18.39 -7.98 -9.38
N TYR A 107 17.24 -8.49 -8.95
CA TYR A 107 16.05 -7.69 -8.68
C TYR A 107 16.22 -6.77 -7.45
N LYS A 108 16.87 -7.25 -6.38
CA LYS A 108 17.23 -6.43 -5.21
C LYS A 108 18.15 -5.27 -5.60
N ARG A 109 19.21 -5.56 -6.37
CA ARG A 109 20.17 -4.55 -6.81
C ARG A 109 19.50 -3.45 -7.64
N LYS A 110 18.51 -3.80 -8.48
CA LYS A 110 17.70 -2.83 -9.23
C LYS A 110 16.84 -1.97 -8.30
N LEU A 111 16.13 -2.58 -7.35
CA LEU A 111 15.33 -1.85 -6.34
C LEU A 111 16.18 -0.88 -5.51
N GLU A 112 17.37 -1.30 -5.07
CA GLU A 112 18.31 -0.46 -4.32
C GLU A 112 18.81 0.72 -5.18
N GLN A 113 19.10 0.48 -6.47
CA GLN A 113 19.46 1.53 -7.43
C GLN A 113 18.32 2.53 -7.66
N GLU A 114 17.09 2.05 -7.90
CA GLU A 114 15.90 2.89 -8.06
C GLU A 114 15.60 3.71 -6.80
N GLN A 115 15.71 3.11 -5.62
CA GLN A 115 15.56 3.82 -4.34
C GLN A 115 16.65 4.88 -4.13
N SER A 116 17.92 4.59 -4.45
CA SER A 116 19.00 5.57 -4.34
C SER A 116 18.83 6.75 -5.31
N ARG A 117 18.29 6.50 -6.51
CA ARG A 117 18.02 7.53 -7.52
C ARG A 117 16.84 8.41 -7.11
N ALA A 118 15.71 7.80 -6.73
CA ALA A 118 14.53 8.53 -6.28
C ALA A 118 14.77 9.33 -4.97
N ALA A 119 15.70 8.88 -4.12
CA ALA A 119 16.16 9.65 -2.97
C ALA A 119 16.96 10.89 -3.41
N ALA A 120 17.90 10.75 -4.36
CA ALA A 120 18.67 11.87 -4.90
C ALA A 120 17.77 12.91 -5.59
N ASP A 121 16.79 12.45 -6.39
CA ASP A 121 15.84 13.34 -7.08
C ASP A 121 14.99 14.15 -6.05
N GLN A 122 14.50 13.54 -4.97
CA GLN A 122 13.78 14.25 -3.89
C GLN A 122 14.67 15.12 -2.99
N GLU A 123 15.97 14.85 -2.92
CA GLU A 123 16.93 15.66 -2.18
C GLU A 123 17.43 16.87 -2.98
N GLN A 124 17.22 16.86 -4.30
CA GLN A 124 17.46 17.98 -5.20
C GLN A 124 16.26 18.95 -5.23
N ASP A 125 15.04 18.44 -5.40
CA ASP A 125 13.79 19.23 -5.40
C ASP A 125 13.69 20.13 -4.14
N LYS A 126 13.98 19.56 -2.97
CA LYS A 126 14.02 20.27 -1.67
C LYS A 126 15.17 21.27 -1.50
N ARG A 127 16.20 21.26 -2.36
CA ARG A 127 17.28 22.26 -2.35
C ARG A 127 16.89 23.46 -3.21
N ASP A 128 16.35 23.20 -4.39
CA ASP A 128 15.85 24.24 -5.30
C ASP A 128 14.69 25.05 -4.66
N GLU A 129 13.89 24.43 -3.78
CA GLU A 129 12.81 25.11 -3.02
C GLU A 129 13.30 26.04 -1.89
N VAL A 130 14.55 25.88 -1.41
CA VAL A 130 15.14 26.72 -0.36
C VAL A 130 15.88 27.94 -0.94
N GLU A 131 16.39 27.85 -2.17
CA GLU A 131 17.14 28.93 -2.82
C GLU A 131 16.24 30.08 -3.34
N GLN A 132 14.92 29.86 -3.46
CA GLN A 132 13.96 30.83 -3.98
C GLN A 132 13.30 31.75 -2.92
N GLN A 133 13.80 31.78 -1.68
CA GLN A 133 13.45 32.82 -0.70
C GLN A 133 14.55 33.89 -0.64
N PRO A 134 14.51 34.94 -1.49
CA PRO A 134 15.35 36.10 -1.30
C PRO A 134 14.96 36.78 0.01
N SER A 135 15.92 36.85 0.94
CA SER A 135 15.80 37.58 2.19
C SER A 135 15.78 39.09 1.90
N ASP A 136 14.59 39.65 1.69
CA ASP A 136 14.44 41.11 1.79
C ASP A 136 14.46 41.51 3.27
N HIS A 137 15.67 41.75 3.77
CA HIS A 137 15.94 42.48 5.01
C HIS A 137 16.72 43.74 4.64
N GLY A 138 16.10 44.60 3.83
CA GLY A 138 16.57 45.97 3.59
C GLY A 138 16.41 46.82 4.84
N ALA A 139 17.47 46.95 5.63
CA ALA A 139 17.52 47.84 6.79
C ALA A 139 18.08 49.21 6.40
N GLU A 140 17.26 50.26 6.53
CA GLU A 140 17.73 51.65 6.66
C GLU A 140 16.98 52.36 7.79
N ALA A 141 17.63 53.35 8.40
CA ALA A 141 17.22 53.91 9.70
C ALA A 141 17.25 55.44 9.76
N ALA A 142 16.38 55.96 10.64
CA ALA A 142 16.47 57.22 11.38
C ALA A 142 15.91 58.56 10.81
N SER A 143 15.55 59.43 11.77
CA SER A 143 14.99 60.81 11.68
C SER A 143 13.52 60.95 11.23
N GLY A 144 12.69 61.87 11.78
CA GLY A 144 12.81 62.72 12.98
C GLY A 144 12.14 64.10 12.85
N ALA A 145 11.28 64.51 13.81
CA ALA A 145 10.57 65.81 13.94
C ALA A 145 9.54 66.16 12.82
N ASP A 146 8.57 67.09 12.91
CA ASP A 146 7.71 67.68 13.97
C ASP A 146 6.54 68.47 13.26
N GLU A 147 5.43 68.96 13.84
CA GLU A 147 5.00 69.11 15.24
C GLU A 147 3.49 68.72 15.53
N ARG A 148 2.48 69.56 15.19
CA ARG A 148 1.04 69.47 15.62
C ARG A 148 0.09 70.06 14.57
N ASP A 149 -1.18 69.59 14.50
CA ASP A 149 -2.40 70.35 14.90
C ASP A 149 -3.68 69.48 14.78
N ALA A 150 -4.86 69.99 15.10
CA ALA A 150 -6.10 69.22 15.33
C ALA A 150 -7.12 69.29 14.18
N LEU A 151 -8.07 68.34 14.10
CA LEU A 151 -9.50 68.57 14.37
C LEU A 151 -10.38 67.32 14.13
N ALA A 152 -11.56 67.37 14.76
CA ALA A 152 -12.65 66.40 14.86
C ALA A 152 -13.09 65.64 13.58
N GLY A 153 -13.60 64.42 13.78
CA GLY A 153 -14.21 63.61 12.72
C GLY A 153 -14.84 62.28 13.16
N ASP A 154 -15.72 62.30 14.17
CA ASP A 154 -16.56 61.14 14.53
C ASP A 154 -17.38 60.64 13.33
N ARG A 155 -17.12 59.41 12.85
CA ARG A 155 -18.06 58.57 12.05
C ARG A 155 -17.84 57.07 12.23
N SER A 156 -18.65 56.49 13.10
CA SER A 156 -19.42 55.26 12.88
C SER A 156 -18.73 54.03 12.25
N ALA A 157 -18.46 53.03 13.08
CA ALA A 157 -18.34 51.63 12.62
C ALA A 157 -19.70 51.06 12.15
N PRO A 158 -19.68 50.05 11.26
CA PRO A 158 -20.74 49.06 11.22
C PRO A 158 -20.20 47.66 11.55
N SER A 159 -20.57 47.16 12.74
CA SER A 159 -20.61 45.71 12.99
C SER A 159 -21.75 45.08 12.20
N VAL A 160 -21.56 43.86 11.70
CA VAL A 160 -22.67 43.01 11.24
C VAL A 160 -22.58 41.64 11.92
N ASP A 161 -23.32 41.52 13.01
CA ASP A 161 -23.70 40.26 13.65
C ASP A 161 -24.96 39.69 12.97
N GLY A 162 -25.10 38.35 12.94
CA GLY A 162 -26.19 37.65 12.26
C GLY A 162 -25.90 36.14 12.14
N GLN A 163 -26.06 35.30 13.18
CA GLN A 163 -27.33 34.92 13.86
C GLN A 163 -28.26 34.14 12.89
N THR A 164 -28.75 32.91 13.11
CA THR A 164 -28.68 31.92 14.22
C THR A 164 -29.10 30.53 13.71
N ALA A 165 -28.97 29.49 14.55
CA ALA A 165 -29.39 28.11 14.26
C ALA A 165 -30.90 27.81 14.55
N SER A 166 -31.31 26.58 14.20
CA SER A 166 -32.55 25.86 14.63
C SER A 166 -33.88 26.28 13.96
N PRO A 167 -34.94 25.42 13.99
CA PRO A 167 -35.16 24.26 14.87
C PRO A 167 -35.53 22.92 14.20
N ALA A 168 -35.66 21.89 15.04
CA ALA A 168 -36.10 20.53 14.69
C ALA A 168 -37.64 20.39 14.61
N ALA A 169 -38.13 19.36 13.90
CA ALA A 169 -39.50 18.87 14.00
C ALA A 169 -39.61 17.34 13.82
N GLN A 170 -40.09 16.67 14.88
CA GLN A 170 -41.08 15.58 14.91
C GLN A 170 -40.89 14.37 13.94
N ALA A 171 -40.60 13.14 14.38
CA ALA A 171 -41.23 12.25 15.39
C ALA A 171 -42.47 11.45 14.91
N ALA A 172 -42.39 10.14 15.15
CA ALA A 172 -43.48 9.18 15.45
C ALA A 172 -44.34 8.52 14.33
N SER A 173 -44.19 7.18 14.28
CA SER A 173 -45.27 6.18 14.43
C SER A 173 -46.05 5.61 13.22
N THR A 174 -46.53 4.37 13.45
CA THR A 174 -47.48 3.48 12.72
C THR A 174 -46.89 2.58 11.62
N ALA A 175 -46.82 1.25 11.83
CA ALA A 175 -47.88 0.20 11.75
C ALA A 175 -48.09 -0.28 10.29
N ALA A 176 -47.68 -1.48 9.90
CA ALA A 176 -48.31 -2.80 10.16
C ALA A 176 -49.54 -3.11 9.28
N ALA A 177 -49.31 -3.77 8.13
CA ALA A 177 -50.23 -4.65 7.36
C ALA A 177 -49.40 -5.21 6.17
N SER A 178 -49.17 -6.51 5.95
CA SER A 178 -50.08 -7.60 5.56
C SER A 178 -50.82 -7.37 4.24
N HIS A 179 -50.32 -7.97 3.16
CA HIS A 179 -50.99 -8.58 1.97
C HIS A 179 -49.86 -9.42 1.30
N SER A 180 -49.91 -10.72 1.00
CA SER A 180 -50.94 -11.62 0.44
C SER A 180 -51.25 -11.38 -1.04
N GLU A 181 -51.20 -12.48 -1.80
CA GLU A 181 -51.53 -12.66 -3.22
C GLU A 181 -50.48 -12.12 -4.23
N GLY A 182 -50.06 -12.90 -5.25
CA GLY A 182 -50.50 -14.24 -5.69
C GLY A 182 -49.37 -15.13 -6.22
#